data_AF-A0AAE1ILG3-F1
#
_entry.id   AF-A0AAE1ILG3-F1
#
_cell.length_a   1.000
_cell.length_b   1.000
_cell.length_c   1.000
_cell.angle_alpha   90.00
_cell.angle_beta   90.00
_cell.angle_gamma   90.00
#
_symmetry.space_group_name_H-M   'P 1'
#
loop_
_entity.id
_entity.type
_entity.pdbx_description
1 polymer ?
#
loop_
_entity_poly.entity_id
_entity_poly.type
_entity_poly.pdbx_seq_one_letter_code
_entity_poly.pdbx_strand_id
1 'polypeptide(L)'
;MKFLKVGRVAIITRGRYAGKKVRNNYEFLRAPSQLSSQICIDEFYNYFSSLPILDGSLVVVLVVVVIIQPVDNGNKPHPFGHAIVAGIERYPSKITRRMSKTRQEKRSKVKPFIKVINYNHLMPTRYTLELEGIKGTISADTFKEVSQREDAKKTVKKVLEERYTSGKNRWFFTPLSMFLSSPVPIRFPIDSSQGGTTQWRMQREEFQQRFKS
;
A
#
# COMPACT_ATOMS: atom_id res chain seq x y z
N MET A 1 -8.25 -14.68 17.36
CA MET A 1 -8.61 -13.25 17.55
C MET A 1 -8.70 -12.56 16.20
N LYS A 2 -9.70 -11.69 15.96
CA LYS A 2 -9.81 -10.90 14.72
C LYS A 2 -8.83 -9.72 14.75
N PHE A 3 -7.90 -9.68 13.79
CA PHE A 3 -6.89 -8.62 13.66
C PHE A 3 -7.41 -7.35 12.98
N LEU A 4 -8.48 -7.48 12.19
CA LEU A 4 -9.10 -6.40 11.44
C LEU A 4 -10.16 -5.72 12.30
N LYS A 5 -9.73 -4.74 13.09
CA LYS A 5 -10.58 -3.91 13.94
C LYS A 5 -10.55 -2.46 13.46
N VAL A 6 -11.51 -1.66 13.92
CA VAL A 6 -11.53 -0.21 13.73
C VAL A 6 -10.20 0.39 14.23
N GLY A 7 -9.61 1.29 13.45
CA GLY A 7 -8.34 1.95 13.78
C GLY A 7 -7.09 1.18 13.39
N ARG A 8 -7.22 -0.01 12.80
CA ARG A 8 -6.08 -0.74 12.25
C ARG A 8 -5.65 -0.15 10.90
N VAL A 9 -4.34 -0.10 10.70
CA VAL A 9 -3.73 0.36 9.46
C VAL A 9 -3.47 -0.84 8.56
N ALA A 10 -3.78 -0.70 7.27
CA ALA A 10 -3.56 -1.71 6.25
C ALA A 10 -2.99 -1.07 4.99
N ILE A 11 -2.40 -1.87 4.12
CA ILE A 11 -1.89 -1.45 2.82
C ILE A 11 -2.80 -2.03 1.73
N ILE A 12 -3.13 -1.22 0.72
CA ILE A 12 -3.90 -1.71 -0.44
C ILE A 12 -2.95 -2.44 -1.39
N THR A 13 -3.27 -3.69 -1.70
CA THR A 13 -2.48 -4.52 -2.64
C THR A 13 -3.07 -4.54 -4.05
N ARG A 14 -4.37 -4.26 -4.23
CA ARG A 14 -5.06 -4.31 -5.55
C ARG A 14 -5.91 -3.09 -5.90
N GLY A 15 -6.08 -2.88 -7.21
CA GLY A 15 -6.96 -1.86 -7.80
C GLY A 15 -6.31 -0.48 -7.99
N ARG A 16 -7.13 0.55 -8.28
CA ARG A 16 -6.65 1.91 -8.63
C ARG A 16 -5.71 2.57 -7.60
N TYR A 17 -5.82 2.17 -6.34
CA TYR A 17 -5.03 2.72 -5.25
C TYR A 17 -3.87 1.80 -4.84
N ALA A 18 -3.66 0.67 -5.53
CA ALA A 18 -2.50 -0.17 -5.31
C ALA A 18 -1.27 0.36 -6.05
N GLY A 19 -0.10 0.24 -5.40
CA GLY A 19 1.22 0.32 -6.02
C GLY A 19 1.36 1.32 -7.17
N LYS A 20 1.19 2.62 -6.90
CA LYS A 20 1.34 3.65 -7.94
C LYS A 20 2.80 3.68 -8.40
N LYS A 21 3.05 3.26 -9.64
CA LYS A 21 4.36 3.31 -10.31
C LYS A 21 4.72 4.76 -10.58
N VAL A 22 5.81 5.23 -9.97
CA VAL A 22 6.36 6.56 -10.26
C VAL A 22 7.57 6.34 -11.17
N ARG A 23 7.42 6.58 -12.47
CA ARG A 23 8.60 6.86 -13.31
C ARG A 23 9.01 8.29 -13.03
N ASN A 24 10.32 8.54 -12.95
CA ASN A 24 10.86 9.89 -12.82
C ASN A 24 10.29 10.74 -13.97
N ASN A 25 9.72 11.89 -13.61
CA ASN A 25 8.82 12.77 -14.36
C ASN A 25 7.34 12.34 -14.39
N TYR A 26 6.50 13.29 -13.99
CA TYR A 26 5.15 13.18 -13.44
C TYR A 26 4.07 12.65 -14.40
N GLU A 27 4.22 11.45 -14.95
CA GLU A 27 3.19 10.85 -15.79
C GLU A 27 2.51 9.66 -15.12
N PHE A 28 1.23 9.87 -14.81
CA PHE A 28 0.35 8.96 -14.10
C PHE A 28 -0.19 7.91 -15.08
N LEU A 29 0.51 6.78 -15.24
CA LEU A 29 0.04 5.70 -16.11
C LEU A 29 -1.11 4.94 -15.44
N ARG A 30 -2.28 4.92 -16.11
CA ARG A 30 -3.43 4.05 -15.77
C ARG A 30 -3.03 2.59 -16.04
N ALA A 31 -3.12 1.74 -15.03
CA ALA A 31 -3.09 0.29 -15.24
C ALA A 31 -4.39 -0.17 -15.94
N PRO A 32 -4.31 -1.09 -16.92
CA PRO A 32 -5.48 -1.59 -17.63
C PRO A 32 -6.42 -2.41 -16.72
N SER A 33 -7.70 -2.35 -17.04
CA SER A 33 -8.85 -2.68 -16.19
C SER A 33 -9.27 -4.17 -16.18
N GLN A 34 -8.43 -5.08 -16.63
CA GLN A 34 -8.78 -6.50 -16.69
C GLN A 34 -7.65 -7.38 -16.17
N LEU A 35 -7.77 -7.80 -14.91
CA LEU A 35 -7.12 -9.00 -14.39
C LEU A 35 -8.11 -9.65 -13.43
N SER A 36 -8.51 -10.86 -13.82
CA SER A 36 -9.57 -11.69 -13.27
C SER A 36 -9.23 -12.18 -11.86
N SER A 37 -10.28 -12.63 -11.19
CA SER A 37 -10.45 -12.75 -9.75
C SER A 37 -9.67 -13.85 -9.02
N GLN A 38 -8.68 -14.52 -9.62
CA GLN A 38 -8.12 -15.70 -8.97
C GLN A 38 -6.65 -16.01 -9.31
N ILE A 39 -5.68 -15.15 -8.97
CA ILE A 39 -4.30 -15.65 -8.81
C ILE A 39 -3.57 -14.99 -7.63
N CYS A 40 -2.83 -15.83 -6.91
CA CYS A 40 -1.92 -15.66 -5.78
C CYS A 40 -0.94 -14.49 -5.90
N ILE A 41 -0.41 -14.07 -4.75
CA ILE A 41 0.64 -13.06 -4.55
C ILE A 41 1.87 -13.35 -5.45
N ASP A 42 2.05 -14.61 -5.86
CA ASP A 42 3.12 -15.09 -6.74
C ASP A 42 3.02 -14.61 -8.20
N GLU A 43 1.82 -14.45 -8.78
CA GLU A 43 1.70 -13.89 -10.15
C GLU A 43 1.95 -12.39 -10.18
N PHE A 44 1.65 -11.69 -9.08
CA PHE A 44 1.94 -10.26 -8.99
C PHE A 44 3.44 -9.98 -9.04
N TYR A 45 4.27 -10.87 -8.47
CA TYR A 45 5.72 -10.84 -8.61
C TYR A 45 6.17 -11.23 -10.02
N ASN A 46 5.58 -12.28 -10.60
CA ASN A 46 5.97 -12.76 -11.93
C ASN A 46 5.61 -11.78 -13.07
N TYR A 47 4.46 -11.11 -13.03
CA TYR A 47 4.08 -10.06 -14.00
C TYR A 47 4.98 -8.83 -13.89
N PHE A 48 5.43 -8.51 -12.67
CA PHE A 48 6.39 -7.44 -12.45
C PHE A 48 7.79 -7.79 -12.96
N SER A 49 8.14 -9.08 -12.89
CA SER A 49 9.45 -9.62 -13.29
C SER A 49 9.58 -9.86 -14.80
N SER A 50 8.47 -9.89 -15.55
CA SER A 50 8.47 -10.15 -17.01
C SER A 50 8.37 -8.89 -17.89
N LEU A 51 8.27 -7.70 -17.30
CA LEU A 51 8.30 -6.45 -18.07
C LEU A 51 9.74 -6.16 -18.51
N PRO A 52 10.01 -5.91 -19.81
CA PRO A 52 11.35 -5.62 -20.29
C PRO A 52 11.87 -4.35 -19.61
N ILE A 53 12.91 -4.54 -18.81
CA ILE A 53 13.59 -3.51 -18.04
C ILE A 53 14.47 -2.72 -19.03
N LEU A 54 13.87 -1.79 -19.74
CA LEU A 54 14.61 -0.68 -20.35
C LEU A 54 14.78 0.38 -19.28
N ASP A 55 15.98 0.43 -18.72
CA ASP A 55 16.58 1.47 -17.90
C ASP A 55 15.63 2.27 -16.99
N GLY A 56 15.66 1.95 -15.69
CA GLY A 56 15.13 2.84 -14.67
C GLY A 56 14.49 2.12 -13.50
N SER A 57 15.10 2.31 -12.33
CA SER A 57 14.60 1.92 -11.01
C SER A 57 13.09 2.07 -10.87
N LEU A 58 12.41 0.95 -10.72
CA LEU A 58 10.96 0.95 -10.56
C LEU A 58 10.61 1.17 -9.09
N VAL A 59 10.15 2.38 -8.77
CA VAL A 59 9.63 2.73 -7.44
C VAL A 59 8.12 2.50 -7.41
N VAL A 60 7.68 1.52 -6.62
CA VAL A 60 6.26 1.28 -6.34
C VAL A 60 5.90 2.03 -5.07
N VAL A 61 4.93 2.95 -5.16
CA VAL A 61 4.39 3.62 -3.98
C VAL A 61 3.16 2.87 -3.48
N LEU A 62 3.26 2.28 -2.30
CA LEU A 62 2.15 1.61 -1.64
C LEU A 62 1.27 2.63 -0.92
N VAL A 63 -0.05 2.43 -1.03
CA VAL A 63 -1.03 3.30 -0.37
C VAL A 63 -1.45 2.67 0.95
N VAL A 64 -1.27 3.46 2.01
CA VAL A 64 -1.64 3.11 3.37
C VAL A 64 -3.05 3.61 3.63
N VAL A 65 -3.85 2.78 4.30
CA VAL A 65 -5.24 3.04 4.64
C VAL A 65 -5.53 2.68 6.08
N VAL A 66 -6.59 3.27 6.61
CA VAL A 66 -7.10 2.99 7.94
C VAL A 66 -8.49 2.40 7.81
N ILE A 67 -8.74 1.34 8.59
CA ILE A 67 -10.04 0.67 8.65
C ILE A 67 -10.95 1.46 9.58
N ILE A 68 -12.06 1.98 9.04
CA ILE A 68 -13.06 2.72 9.79
C ILE A 68 -14.16 1.80 10.27
N GLN A 69 -14.70 0.99 9.36
CA GLN A 69 -15.78 0.07 9.67
C GLN A 69 -15.49 -1.28 9.00
N PRO A 70 -15.21 -2.34 9.78
CA PRO A 70 -15.21 -3.70 9.27
C PRO A 70 -16.65 -4.21 9.10
N VAL A 71 -16.92 -4.90 7.99
CA VAL A 71 -18.20 -5.55 7.68
C VAL A 71 -17.90 -7.00 7.31
N ASP A 72 -18.08 -7.88 8.29
CA ASP A 72 -17.73 -9.31 8.14
C ASP A 72 -18.82 -10.10 7.40
N ASN A 73 -20.09 -9.80 7.65
CA ASN A 73 -21.23 -10.63 7.20
C ASN A 73 -21.71 -10.32 5.77
N GLY A 74 -20.93 -9.55 5.00
CA GLY A 74 -21.33 -9.10 3.66
C GLY A 74 -22.57 -8.19 3.68
N ASN A 75 -22.88 -7.60 2.54
CA ASN A 75 -24.08 -6.81 2.31
C ASN A 75 -24.67 -7.18 0.94
N LYS A 76 -25.94 -6.84 0.67
CA LYS A 76 -26.59 -7.08 -0.64
C LYS A 76 -25.74 -6.67 -1.86
N PRO A 77 -25.08 -5.48 -1.90
CA PRO A 77 -24.21 -5.11 -3.01
C PRO A 77 -22.85 -5.83 -3.02
N HIS A 78 -22.38 -6.31 -1.87
CA HIS A 78 -21.05 -6.92 -1.70
C HIS A 78 -21.16 -8.14 -0.80
N PRO A 79 -21.39 -9.35 -1.36
CA PRO A 79 -21.65 -10.57 -0.57
C PRO A 79 -20.41 -11.11 0.17
N PHE A 80 -19.26 -10.44 0.05
CA PHE A 80 -18.00 -10.80 0.69
C PHE A 80 -17.65 -9.88 1.87
N GLY A 81 -16.79 -10.37 2.77
CA GLY A 81 -16.24 -9.58 3.86
C GLY A 81 -15.45 -8.37 3.33
N HIS A 82 -15.81 -7.18 3.78
CA HIS A 82 -15.22 -5.93 3.30
C HIS A 82 -15.04 -4.93 4.44
N ALA A 83 -14.17 -3.96 4.22
CA ALA A 83 -14.00 -2.83 5.09
C ALA A 83 -14.27 -1.52 4.35
N ILE A 84 -14.88 -0.59 5.06
CA ILE A 84 -14.86 0.82 4.71
C ILE A 84 -13.53 1.38 5.19
N VAL A 85 -12.74 1.90 4.26
CA VAL A 85 -11.42 2.45 4.54
C VAL A 85 -11.33 3.92 4.14
N ALA A 86 -10.53 4.67 4.89
CA ALA A 86 -10.03 5.97 4.50
C ALA A 86 -8.52 5.91 4.32
N GLY A 87 -8.03 6.57 3.28
CA GLY A 87 -6.61 6.59 2.95
C GLY A 87 -6.16 7.92 2.38
N ILE A 88 -4.85 8.01 2.16
CA ILE A 88 -4.23 9.19 1.56
C ILE A 88 -3.89 8.88 0.10
N GLU A 89 -4.47 9.64 -0.83
CA GLU A 89 -4.14 9.51 -2.25
C GLU A 89 -2.87 10.31 -2.60
N ARG A 90 -2.75 11.52 -2.04
CA ARG A 90 -1.58 12.39 -2.19
C ARG A 90 -1.06 12.72 -0.80
N TYR A 91 0.14 12.22 -0.51
CA TYR A 91 0.84 12.43 0.74
C TYR A 91 1.39 13.87 0.85
N PRO A 92 1.52 14.40 2.08
CA PRO A 92 2.25 15.63 2.29
C PRO A 92 3.71 15.43 1.87
N SER A 93 4.29 16.44 1.25
CA SER A 93 5.71 16.41 0.84
C SER A 93 6.61 16.87 1.98
N LYS A 94 7.83 16.34 2.04
CA LYS A 94 8.83 16.75 3.05
C LYS A 94 8.98 18.28 3.09
N ILE A 95 8.94 18.82 4.30
CA ILE A 95 9.11 20.24 4.60
C ILE A 95 10.52 20.45 5.15
N THR A 96 11.17 21.54 4.77
CA THR A 96 12.51 21.94 5.22
C THR A 96 12.47 23.39 5.70
N ARG A 97 13.32 23.73 6.67
CA ARG A 97 13.36 25.05 7.31
C ARG A 97 13.59 26.21 6.32
N ARG A 98 14.23 25.94 5.18
CA ARG A 98 14.57 26.94 4.16
C ARG A 98 13.37 27.39 3.30
N MET A 99 12.22 26.71 3.39
CA MET A 99 11.07 27.04 2.55
C MET A 99 10.30 28.26 3.07
N SER A 100 9.71 29.03 2.16
CA SER A 100 8.75 30.09 2.51
C SER A 100 7.46 29.51 3.11
N LYS A 101 6.81 30.27 4.01
CA LYS A 101 5.56 29.86 4.68
C LYS A 101 4.48 29.40 3.69
N THR A 102 4.32 30.12 2.58
CA THR A 102 3.37 29.79 1.51
C THR A 102 3.67 28.44 0.83
N ARG A 103 4.95 28.05 0.70
CA ARG A 103 5.34 26.76 0.13
C ARG A 103 5.17 25.63 1.16
N GLN A 104 5.39 25.91 2.44
CA GLN A 104 5.17 24.96 3.53
C GLN A 104 3.69 24.57 3.64
N GLU A 105 2.78 25.53 3.57
CA GLU A 105 1.33 25.28 3.56
C GLU A 105 0.91 24.42 2.36
N LYS A 106 1.38 24.74 1.14
CA LYS A 106 1.06 23.96 -0.06
C LYS A 106 1.53 22.50 0.03
N ARG A 107 2.67 22.24 0.68
CA ARG A 107 3.23 20.89 0.86
C ARG A 107 2.57 20.08 1.97
N SER A 108 1.97 20.75 2.95
CA SER A 108 1.26 20.11 4.07
C SER A 108 -0.13 19.58 3.68
N LYS A 109 -0.69 20.04 2.56
CA LYS A 109 -2.02 19.65 2.09
C LYS A 109 -2.09 18.17 1.74
N VAL A 110 -3.14 17.50 2.22
CA VAL A 110 -3.39 16.08 1.98
C VAL A 110 -4.62 15.90 1.09
N LYS A 111 -4.58 14.94 0.15
CA LYS A 111 -5.77 14.52 -0.61
C LYS A 111 -6.25 13.16 -0.11
N PRO A 112 -7.31 13.09 0.70
CA PRO A 112 -7.85 11.82 1.18
C PRO A 112 -8.75 11.16 0.13
N PHE A 113 -8.96 9.85 0.30
CA PHE A 113 -9.98 9.08 -0.39
C PHE A 113 -10.70 8.14 0.56
N ILE A 114 -11.95 7.82 0.20
CA ILE A 114 -12.78 6.84 0.90
C ILE A 114 -13.24 5.78 -0.09
N LYS A 115 -13.16 4.51 0.33
CA LYS A 115 -13.47 3.36 -0.52
C LYS A 115 -13.92 2.16 0.30
N VAL A 116 -14.79 1.35 -0.28
CA VAL A 116 -15.11 0.00 0.19
C VAL A 116 -14.14 -1.00 -0.44
N ILE A 117 -13.46 -1.79 0.37
CA ILE A 117 -12.40 -2.72 -0.09
C ILE A 117 -12.62 -4.10 0.54
N ASN A 118 -12.48 -5.15 -0.27
CA ASN A 118 -12.47 -6.54 0.19
C ASN A 118 -11.23 -6.81 1.05
N TYR A 119 -11.37 -7.60 2.11
CA TYR A 119 -10.25 -7.99 2.98
C TYR A 119 -9.07 -8.64 2.24
N ASN A 120 -9.32 -9.39 1.17
CA ASN A 120 -8.24 -10.02 0.38
C ASN A 120 -7.31 -8.99 -0.30
N HIS A 121 -7.77 -7.75 -0.45
CA HIS A 121 -7.02 -6.67 -1.09
C HIS A 121 -6.32 -5.76 -0.07
N LEU A 122 -6.37 -6.15 1.21
CA LEU A 122 -5.74 -5.44 2.31
C LEU A 122 -4.63 -6.31 2.89
N MET A 123 -3.42 -5.77 2.94
CA MET A 123 -2.34 -6.33 3.73
C MET A 123 -2.38 -5.67 5.12
N PRO A 124 -2.78 -6.39 6.19
CA PRO A 124 -2.84 -5.80 7.52
C PRO A 124 -1.43 -5.44 8.00
N THR A 125 -1.32 -4.34 8.73
CA THR A 125 -0.06 -3.92 9.36
C THR A 125 -0.19 -3.96 10.87
N ARG A 126 0.96 -3.96 11.56
CA ARG A 126 1.01 -3.88 13.03
C ARG A 126 0.48 -2.55 13.57
N TYR A 127 0.56 -1.49 12.77
CA TYR A 127 0.27 -0.13 13.21
C TYR A 127 -1.22 0.14 13.44
N THR A 128 -1.49 1.05 14.36
CA THR A 128 -2.82 1.55 14.70
C THR A 128 -2.85 3.06 14.53
N LEU A 129 -4.00 3.56 14.10
CA LEU A 129 -4.34 4.98 14.07
C LEU A 129 -5.59 5.19 14.91
N GLU A 130 -5.53 6.09 15.88
CA GLU A 130 -6.71 6.49 16.65
C GLU A 130 -7.64 7.34 15.77
N LEU A 131 -8.93 7.02 15.79
CA LEU A 131 -9.93 7.52 14.83
C LEU A 131 -11.00 8.42 15.48
N GLU A 132 -10.67 9.13 16.56
CA GLU A 132 -11.66 9.84 17.39
C GLU A 132 -12.59 10.80 16.62
N GLY A 133 -12.16 11.38 15.49
CA GLY A 133 -13.00 12.27 14.66
C GLY A 133 -13.61 11.65 13.39
N ILE A 134 -13.32 10.39 13.06
CA ILE A 134 -13.72 9.76 11.77
C ILE A 134 -14.70 8.59 11.98
N LYS A 135 -14.78 8.07 13.21
CA LYS A 135 -15.66 6.97 13.56
C LYS A 135 -17.12 7.44 13.59
N GLY A 136 -17.86 7.20 12.51
CA GLY A 136 -19.29 7.49 12.39
C GLY A 136 -19.66 8.46 11.27
N THR A 137 -18.71 9.23 10.75
CA THR A 137 -18.97 10.11 9.59
C THR A 137 -18.98 9.37 8.27
N ILE A 138 -18.38 8.17 8.22
CA ILE A 138 -18.29 7.36 7.01
C ILE A 138 -18.98 6.03 7.26
N SER A 139 -20.18 5.90 6.69
CA SER A 139 -21.02 4.70 6.69
C SER A 139 -21.29 4.24 5.26
N ALA A 140 -21.96 3.09 5.10
CA ALA A 140 -22.33 2.56 3.79
C ALA A 140 -23.25 3.51 2.98
N ASP A 141 -24.06 4.33 3.64
CA ASP A 141 -25.00 5.24 2.98
C ASP A 141 -24.30 6.44 2.32
N THR A 142 -23.16 6.86 2.87
CA THR A 142 -22.36 7.96 2.30
C THR A 142 -21.79 7.67 0.91
N PHE A 143 -21.86 6.42 0.46
CA PHE A 143 -21.42 6.01 -0.88
C PHE A 143 -22.52 6.08 -1.95
N LYS A 144 -23.80 6.21 -1.56
CA LYS A 144 -24.93 6.28 -2.51
C LYS A 144 -24.98 7.65 -3.19
N GLU A 145 -24.75 8.72 -2.43
CA GLU A 145 -24.80 10.10 -2.91
C GLU A 145 -23.40 10.72 -3.06
N VAL A 146 -23.19 11.42 -4.17
CA VAL A 146 -21.89 12.07 -4.46
C VAL A 146 -21.62 13.23 -3.51
N SER A 147 -22.64 14.02 -3.15
CA SER A 147 -22.52 15.17 -2.25
C SER A 147 -22.01 14.75 -0.87
N GLN A 148 -22.62 13.72 -0.27
CA GLN A 148 -22.20 13.17 1.02
C GLN A 148 -20.76 12.65 0.98
N ARG A 149 -20.36 12.06 -0.15
CA ARG A 149 -19.00 11.57 -0.36
C ARG A 149 -17.97 12.70 -0.37
N GLU A 150 -18.31 13.87 -0.92
CA GLU A 150 -17.44 15.04 -0.92
C GLU A 150 -17.31 15.65 0.47
N ASP A 151 -18.41 15.73 1.22
CA ASP A 151 -18.40 16.26 2.58
C ASP A 151 -17.62 15.34 3.54
N ALA A 152 -17.79 14.01 3.42
CA ALA A 152 -16.97 13.04 4.14
C ALA A 152 -15.47 13.22 3.87
N LYS A 153 -15.08 13.49 2.62
CA LYS A 153 -13.66 13.76 2.27
C LYS A 153 -13.16 15.05 2.88
N LYS A 154 -13.97 16.11 2.95
CA LYS A 154 -13.59 17.38 3.59
C LYS A 154 -13.34 17.16 5.09
N THR A 155 -14.18 16.37 5.76
CA THR A 155 -14.00 16.03 7.17
C THR A 155 -12.74 15.20 7.41
N VAL A 156 -12.52 14.13 6.62
CA VAL A 156 -11.28 13.33 6.72
C VAL A 156 -10.04 14.18 6.47
N LYS A 157 -10.11 15.12 5.51
CA LYS A 157 -8.99 16.01 5.20
C LYS A 157 -8.59 16.85 6.42
N LYS A 158 -9.55 17.49 7.08
CA LYS A 158 -9.32 18.31 8.28
C LYS A 158 -8.62 17.50 9.37
N VAL A 159 -9.16 16.32 9.71
CA VAL A 159 -8.60 15.45 10.76
C VAL A 159 -7.17 14.99 10.42
N LEU A 160 -6.88 14.64 9.16
CA LEU A 160 -5.55 14.21 8.76
C LEU A 160 -4.52 15.36 8.77
N GLU A 161 -4.93 16.57 8.37
CA GLU A 161 -4.06 17.77 8.38
C GLU A 161 -3.74 18.21 9.82
N GLU A 162 -4.71 18.14 10.73
CA GLU A 162 -4.51 18.37 12.18
C GLU A 162 -3.53 17.35 12.77
N ARG A 163 -3.72 16.06 12.47
CA ARG A 163 -2.80 15.01 12.95
C ARG A 163 -1.39 15.17 12.39
N TYR A 164 -1.23 15.56 11.12
CA TYR A 164 0.08 15.83 10.54
C TYR A 164 0.78 16.99 11.25
N THR A 165 0.06 18.08 11.52
CA THR A 165 0.60 19.25 12.24
C THR A 165 1.01 18.90 13.67
N SER A 166 0.24 18.03 14.34
CA SER A 166 0.59 17.52 15.68
C SER A 166 1.83 16.60 15.70
N GLY A 167 2.31 16.15 14.53
CA GLY A 167 3.49 15.28 14.42
C GLY A 167 3.26 13.81 14.83
N LYS A 168 2.01 13.42 15.09
CA LYS A 168 1.64 12.04 15.43
C LYS A 168 1.68 11.14 14.18
N ASN A 169 1.96 9.85 14.37
CA ASN A 169 1.92 8.82 13.32
C ASN A 169 2.76 9.15 12.06
N ARG A 170 4.01 9.61 12.23
CA ARG A 170 4.93 9.97 11.13
C ARG A 170 5.02 8.91 10.02
N TRP A 171 5.02 7.64 10.41
CA TRP A 171 5.06 6.51 9.47
C TRP A 171 3.89 6.53 8.47
N PHE A 172 2.68 6.88 8.94
CA PHE A 172 1.47 6.91 8.09
C PHE A 172 1.52 8.02 7.03
N PHE A 173 2.20 9.14 7.31
CA PHE A 173 2.33 10.26 6.37
C PHE A 173 3.55 10.17 5.46
N THR A 174 4.40 9.17 5.67
CA THR A 174 5.57 8.92 4.83
C THR A 174 5.16 8.01 3.67
N PRO A 175 5.42 8.39 2.40
CA PRO A 175 5.12 7.51 1.28
C PRO A 175 5.96 6.23 1.38
N LEU A 176 5.30 5.08 1.28
CA LEU A 176 5.97 3.78 1.26
C LEU A 176 6.46 3.50 -0.15
N SER A 177 7.77 3.67 -0.38
CA SER A 177 8.43 3.21 -1.60
C SER A 177 9.00 1.80 -1.40
N MET A 178 8.53 0.82 -2.15
CA MET A 178 9.29 -0.43 -2.34
C MET A 178 10.24 -0.24 -3.51
N PHE A 179 11.53 -0.40 -3.23
CA PHE A 179 12.56 -0.52 -4.24
C PHE A 179 12.72 -2.01 -4.54
N LEU A 180 12.18 -2.46 -5.66
CA LEU A 180 12.52 -3.78 -6.18
C LEU A 180 13.87 -3.62 -6.86
N SER A 181 14.96 -3.66 -6.08
CA SER A 181 16.24 -4.04 -6.67
C SER A 181 16.04 -5.44 -7.21
N SER A 182 16.21 -5.62 -8.52
CA SER A 182 16.37 -6.96 -9.08
C SER A 182 17.41 -7.68 -8.21
N PRO A 183 17.18 -8.95 -7.81
CA PRO A 183 18.24 -9.73 -7.23
C PRO A 183 19.39 -9.66 -8.23
N VAL A 184 20.47 -8.97 -7.86
CA VAL A 184 21.69 -8.99 -8.66
C VAL A 184 22.04 -10.47 -8.75
N PRO A 185 22.12 -11.08 -9.95
CA PRO A 185 22.57 -12.45 -10.03
C PRO A 185 23.96 -12.45 -9.39
N ILE A 186 24.08 -13.12 -8.24
CA ILE A 186 25.37 -13.29 -7.59
C ILE A 186 26.20 -14.08 -8.61
N ARG A 187 27.08 -13.40 -9.34
CA ARG A 187 28.13 -14.06 -10.10
C ARG A 187 29.05 -14.69 -9.07
N PHE A 188 28.72 -15.90 -8.64
CA PHE A 188 29.70 -16.75 -7.99
C PHE A 188 30.80 -16.99 -9.02
N PRO A 189 32.08 -16.80 -8.65
CA PRO A 189 33.19 -17.21 -9.49
C PRO A 189 32.98 -18.67 -9.87
N ILE A 190 32.85 -18.96 -11.16
CA ILE A 190 32.88 -20.34 -11.64
C ILE A 190 34.35 -20.74 -11.51
N ASP A 191 34.69 -21.40 -10.41
CA ASP A 191 35.96 -22.10 -10.31
C ASP A 191 35.85 -23.30 -11.27
N SER A 192 36.62 -23.22 -12.36
CA SER A 192 36.58 -24.16 -13.48
C SER A 192 37.27 -25.49 -13.17
N SER A 193 37.59 -25.76 -11.90
CA SER A 193 38.47 -26.87 -11.51
C SER A 193 37.78 -28.09 -10.87
N GLN A 194 36.47 -28.08 -10.62
CA GLN A 194 35.79 -29.29 -10.09
C GLN A 194 34.55 -29.66 -10.89
N GLY A 195 34.70 -30.69 -11.73
CA GLY A 195 33.58 -31.43 -12.27
C GLY A 195 32.81 -32.12 -11.14
N GLY A 196 31.50 -32.26 -11.32
CA GLY A 196 30.71 -33.15 -10.49
C GLY A 196 29.32 -32.62 -10.19
N THR A 197 28.34 -33.30 -10.75
CA THR A 197 26.89 -33.22 -10.51
C THR A 197 26.44 -33.38 -9.04
N THR A 198 27.35 -33.32 -8.07
CA THR A 198 27.10 -33.62 -6.66
C THR A 198 26.91 -32.37 -5.79
N GLN A 199 27.28 -31.19 -6.27
CA GLN A 199 27.23 -29.94 -5.47
C GLN A 199 25.80 -29.41 -5.22
N TRP A 200 24.84 -29.75 -6.09
CA TRP A 200 23.45 -29.29 -5.98
C TRP A 200 22.64 -29.98 -4.87
N ARG A 201 23.06 -31.17 -4.42
CA ARG A 201 22.33 -31.95 -3.40
C ARG A 201 22.62 -31.46 -1.97
N MET A 202 23.88 -31.07 -1.71
CA MET A 202 24.29 -30.54 -0.39
C MET A 202 23.61 -29.22 -0.03
N GLN A 203 23.43 -28.31 -0.99
CA GLN A 203 22.85 -26.98 -0.70
C GLN A 203 21.36 -27.03 -0.33
N ARG A 204 20.62 -28.04 -0.80
CA ARG A 204 19.19 -28.17 -0.50
C ARG A 204 18.95 -28.64 0.94
N GLU A 205 19.86 -29.44 1.50
CA GLU A 205 19.76 -29.95 2.87
C GLU A 205 20.23 -28.92 3.92
N GLU A 206 21.32 -28.19 3.66
CA GLU A 206 21.76 -27.09 4.52
C GLU A 206 20.73 -25.95 4.62
N PHE A 207 20.04 -25.64 3.51
CA PHE A 207 19.00 -24.61 3.51
C PHE A 207 17.78 -25.04 4.33
N GLN A 208 17.42 -26.32 4.36
CA GLN A 208 16.30 -26.80 5.18
C GLN A 208 16.61 -26.86 6.67
N GLN A 209 17.87 -27.11 7.07
CA GLN A 209 18.23 -27.11 8.49
C GLN A 209 18.23 -25.71 9.11
N ARG A 210 18.53 -24.67 8.32
CA ARG A 210 18.67 -23.29 8.82
C ARG A 210 17.36 -22.56 9.12
N PHE A 211 16.21 -23.13 8.73
CA PHE A 211 14.88 -22.56 8.97
C PHE A 211 14.01 -23.37 9.96
N LYS A 212 14.57 -24.37 10.63
CA LYS A 212 13.88 -25.21 11.63
C LYS A 212 14.29 -24.96 13.09
N SER A 213 14.99 -23.86 13.40
CA SER A 213 15.25 -23.43 14.79
C SER A 213 14.40 -22.22 15.19
#